data_AF-S2JIR6-F1
#
_entry.id   AF-S2JIR6-F1
#
_cell.length_a   1.000
_cell.length_b   1.000
_cell.length_c   1.000
_cell.angle_alpha   90.00
_cell.angle_beta   90.00
_cell.angle_gamma   90.00
#
_symmetry.space_group_name_H-M   'P 1'
#
loop_
_entity.id
_entity.type
_entity.pdbx_description
1 polymer ?
#
loop_
_entity_poly.entity_id
_entity_poly.type
_entity_poly.pdbx_seq_one_letter_code
_entity_poly.pdbx_strand_id
1 'polypeptide(L)'
;MDGNRNWSFLALGICVEDVRHNVLKTQQYEHPSQYCVLDTDDDKWIGISTPEERQEICRLTPAIQYPPILADMTKFIIDIPETEDLDANYNYLENTPLDFKTEKHLLWLKHTIQNAIYLLEQKYLPITKNQQEEDICTHVWKFFMDAFSSSKLAAKQQKKVSSALRAAISKKRKIAIMNDPIQRQQHALIPDTTISYGCSQAYAIIEAVKAHNNTKQLVEGFKKCPELMMHIFNQVFDSHPSEQRNIKIHGCPLSRITCTPLMLLSSPFGYVKLFSHGKQLMHPEA
;
A
#
# COMPACT_ATOMS: atom_id res chain seq x y z
N MET A 1 -29.43 -6.99 0.53
CA MET A 1 -28.72 -6.13 1.50
C MET A 1 -29.76 -5.72 2.54
N ASP A 2 -29.49 -5.95 3.83
CA ASP A 2 -30.40 -5.50 4.89
C ASP A 2 -30.34 -3.97 5.00
N GLY A 3 -31.46 -3.30 4.70
CA GLY A 3 -31.54 -1.83 4.62
C GLY A 3 -31.21 -1.08 5.92
N ASN A 4 -31.19 -1.77 7.07
CA ASN A 4 -30.83 -1.20 8.38
C ASN A 4 -29.31 -1.08 8.62
N ARG A 5 -28.47 -1.49 7.66
CA ARG A 5 -27.01 -1.38 7.76
C ARG A 5 -26.40 -0.42 6.76
N ASN A 6 -27.16 0.17 5.84
CA ASN A 6 -26.60 1.05 4.82
C ASN A 6 -26.16 2.39 5.43
N TRP A 7 -25.09 2.96 4.88
CA TRP A 7 -24.66 4.29 5.29
C TRP A 7 -25.48 5.32 4.53
N SER A 8 -26.20 6.17 5.25
CA SER A 8 -26.84 7.35 4.69
C SER A 8 -26.06 8.60 5.09
N PHE A 9 -25.84 9.51 4.13
CA PHE A 9 -25.33 10.84 4.43
C PHE A 9 -26.29 11.55 5.39
N LEU A 10 -25.75 12.14 6.46
CA LEU A 10 -26.55 12.78 7.50
C LEU A 10 -27.29 14.02 6.99
N ALA A 11 -26.74 14.69 5.98
CA ALA A 11 -27.30 15.93 5.43
C ALA A 11 -28.54 15.71 4.55
N LEU A 12 -28.56 14.63 3.75
CA LEU A 12 -29.61 14.40 2.74
C LEU A 12 -30.38 13.09 2.95
N GLY A 13 -29.97 12.23 3.88
CA GLY A 13 -30.54 10.89 4.07
C GLY A 13 -30.27 9.92 2.92
N ILE A 14 -29.44 10.32 1.95
CA ILE A 14 -29.12 9.56 0.75
C ILE A 14 -28.16 8.42 1.11
N CYS A 15 -28.51 7.21 0.70
CA CYS A 15 -27.70 6.01 0.84
C CYS A 15 -26.44 6.09 -0.03
N VAL A 16 -25.26 6.05 0.59
CA VAL A 16 -23.95 6.14 -0.07
C VAL A 16 -23.77 4.97 -1.05
N GLU A 17 -24.26 3.78 -0.69
CA GLU A 17 -24.23 2.62 -1.57
C GLU A 17 -25.05 2.80 -2.86
N ASP A 18 -26.18 3.51 -2.80
CA ASP A 18 -27.04 3.76 -3.97
C ASP A 18 -26.43 4.80 -4.90
N VAL A 19 -25.85 5.87 -4.34
CA VAL A 19 -25.08 6.87 -5.10
C VAL A 19 -23.94 6.17 -5.83
N ARG A 20 -23.17 5.36 -5.10
CA ARG A 20 -22.07 4.59 -5.67
C ARG A 20 -22.54 3.64 -6.76
N HIS A 21 -23.64 2.91 -6.55
CA HIS A 21 -24.18 1.99 -7.53
C HIS A 21 -24.58 2.71 -8.83
N ASN A 22 -25.19 3.89 -8.73
CA ASN A 22 -25.56 4.69 -9.90
C ASN A 22 -24.33 5.22 -10.65
N VAL A 23 -23.29 5.65 -9.92
CA VAL A 23 -22.02 6.07 -10.52
C VAL A 23 -21.35 4.92 -11.25
N LEU A 24 -21.33 3.73 -10.65
CA LEU A 24 -20.74 2.54 -11.28
C LEU A 24 -21.43 2.14 -12.59
N LYS A 25 -22.73 2.42 -12.75
CA LYS A 25 -23.46 2.17 -14.01
C LYS A 25 -22.99 3.06 -15.16
N THR A 26 -22.46 4.25 -14.86
CA THR A 26 -22.01 5.21 -15.88
C THR A 26 -20.53 5.05 -16.20
N GLN A 27 -19.76 4.31 -15.39
CA GLN A 27 -18.34 4.07 -15.64
C GLN A 27 -18.13 3.03 -16.74
N GLN A 28 -17.29 3.35 -17.72
CA GLN A 28 -16.84 2.42 -18.76
C GLN A 28 -15.71 1.49 -18.28
N TYR A 29 -15.03 1.88 -17.20
CA TYR A 29 -13.86 1.19 -16.66
C TYR A 29 -14.10 0.75 -15.21
N GLU A 30 -13.32 -0.23 -14.78
CA GLU A 30 -13.35 -0.74 -13.42
C GLU A 30 -12.93 0.33 -12.41
N HIS A 31 -13.61 0.37 -11.27
CA HIS A 31 -13.42 1.39 -10.23
C HIS A 31 -13.29 0.73 -8.86
N PRO A 32 -12.43 1.21 -7.94
CA PRO A 32 -12.30 0.68 -6.58
C PRO A 32 -13.63 0.58 -5.82
N SER A 33 -14.57 1.46 -6.16
CA SER A 33 -15.92 1.49 -5.58
C SER A 33 -16.78 0.27 -5.90
N GLN A 34 -16.41 -0.53 -6.90
CA GLN A 34 -17.02 -1.85 -7.12
C GLN A 34 -16.76 -2.80 -5.93
N TYR A 35 -15.67 -2.57 -5.20
CA TYR A 35 -15.25 -3.34 -4.01
C TYR A 35 -15.67 -2.68 -2.70
N CYS A 36 -16.65 -1.78 -2.75
CA CYS A 36 -17.06 -0.95 -1.62
C CYS A 36 -15.96 -0.05 -1.05
N VAL A 37 -14.94 0.27 -1.83
CA VAL A 37 -13.89 1.22 -1.45
C VAL A 37 -14.23 2.61 -1.95
N LEU A 38 -14.32 3.57 -1.04
CA LEU A 38 -14.53 4.99 -1.33
C LEU A 38 -13.22 5.73 -1.10
N ASP A 39 -12.60 6.16 -2.19
CA ASP A 39 -11.43 7.05 -2.18
C ASP A 39 -11.92 8.47 -1.91
N THR A 40 -11.44 9.08 -0.82
CA THR A 40 -11.86 10.42 -0.42
C THR A 40 -11.27 11.52 -1.28
N ASP A 41 -10.18 11.22 -2.01
CA ASP A 41 -9.45 12.17 -2.84
C ASP A 41 -9.81 12.02 -4.33
N ASP A 42 -10.74 11.13 -4.69
CA ASP A 42 -11.16 10.93 -6.08
C ASP A 42 -12.11 12.05 -6.53
N ASP A 43 -11.61 12.86 -7.47
CA ASP A 43 -12.30 14.01 -8.06
C ASP A 43 -13.68 13.69 -8.64
N LYS A 44 -13.93 12.43 -9.02
CA LYS A 44 -15.26 12.03 -9.51
C LYS A 44 -16.33 12.24 -8.43
N TRP A 45 -16.01 12.04 -7.16
CA TRP A 45 -16.94 12.27 -6.04
C TRP A 45 -17.27 13.75 -5.84
N ILE A 46 -16.37 14.66 -6.25
CA ILE A 46 -16.57 16.10 -6.10
C ILE A 46 -17.80 16.57 -6.88
N GLY A 47 -18.07 15.96 -8.04
CA GLY A 47 -19.24 16.29 -8.87
C GLY A 47 -20.54 15.61 -8.42
N ILE A 48 -20.49 14.66 -7.48
CA ILE A 48 -21.62 13.80 -7.10
C ILE A 48 -22.12 14.12 -5.69
N SER A 49 -21.22 14.40 -4.76
CA SER A 49 -21.53 14.71 -3.37
C SER A 49 -21.55 16.21 -3.10
N THR A 50 -22.36 16.67 -2.15
CA THR A 50 -22.33 18.08 -1.73
C THR A 50 -21.07 18.38 -0.90
N PRO A 51 -20.66 19.64 -0.74
CA PRO A 51 -19.57 20.02 0.15
C PRO A 51 -19.75 19.50 1.60
N GLU A 52 -20.99 19.48 2.10
CA GLU A 52 -21.32 19.01 3.45
C GLU A 52 -21.12 17.50 3.59
N GLU A 53 -21.56 16.73 2.60
CA GLU A 53 -21.35 15.27 2.55
C GLU A 53 -19.85 14.95 2.48
N ARG A 54 -19.08 15.69 1.68
CA ARG A 54 -17.62 15.55 1.65
C ARG A 54 -16.99 15.85 3.00
N GLN A 55 -17.46 16.89 3.69
CA GLN A 55 -16.97 17.20 5.03
C GLN A 55 -17.29 16.08 6.03
N GLU A 56 -18.46 15.44 5.92
CA GLU A 56 -18.80 14.25 6.70
C GLU A 56 -17.83 13.11 6.42
N ILE A 57 -17.59 12.76 5.15
CA ILE A 57 -16.65 11.72 4.73
C ILE A 57 -15.24 12.00 5.26
N CYS A 58 -14.75 13.24 5.10
CA CYS A 58 -13.42 13.65 5.56
C CYS A 58 -13.29 13.53 7.10
N ARG A 59 -14.33 13.84 7.87
CA ARG A 59 -14.31 13.66 9.33
C ARG A 59 -14.22 12.19 9.74
N LEU A 60 -14.79 11.30 8.95
CA LEU A 60 -14.74 9.85 9.16
C LEU A 60 -13.44 9.20 8.65
N THR A 61 -12.65 9.94 7.87
CA THR A 61 -11.43 9.46 7.24
C THR A 61 -10.23 10.15 7.90
N PRO A 62 -9.73 9.65 9.03
CA PRO A 62 -8.58 10.26 9.67
C PRO A 62 -7.36 10.22 8.73
N ALA A 63 -6.56 11.28 8.77
CA ALA A 63 -5.28 11.30 8.09
C ALA A 63 -4.40 10.14 8.58
N ILE A 64 -3.52 9.64 7.70
CA ILE A 64 -2.52 8.64 8.08
C ILE A 64 -1.61 9.28 9.14
N GLN A 65 -1.66 8.75 10.35
CA GLN A 65 -0.81 9.18 11.46
C GLN A 65 0.48 8.39 11.42
N TYR A 66 1.61 9.09 11.28
CA TYR A 66 2.92 8.50 11.40
C TYR A 66 3.39 8.63 12.85
N PRO A 67 3.89 7.56 13.49
CA PRO A 67 4.50 7.69 14.79
C PRO A 67 5.71 8.63 14.70
N PRO A 68 6.00 9.42 15.75
CA PRO A 68 7.20 10.24 15.76
C PRO A 68 8.42 9.32 15.68
N ILE A 69 9.45 9.80 14.99
CA ILE A 69 10.75 9.13 14.97
C ILE A 69 11.29 9.05 16.42
N LEU A 70 11.92 7.93 16.76
CA LEU A 70 12.50 7.74 18.09
C LEU A 70 13.61 8.79 18.34
N ALA A 71 13.74 9.24 19.59
CA ALA A 71 14.66 10.33 19.93
C ALA A 71 16.13 9.98 19.64
N ASP A 72 16.51 8.72 19.84
CA ASP A 72 17.84 8.20 19.53
C ASP A 72 18.10 8.09 18.03
N MET A 73 17.10 7.71 17.22
CA MET A 73 17.20 7.75 15.74
C MET A 73 17.37 9.18 15.25
N THR A 74 16.62 10.13 15.82
CA THR A 74 16.76 11.55 15.50
C THR A 74 18.17 12.04 15.80
N LYS A 75 18.67 11.73 17.00
CA LYS A 75 20.04 12.08 17.40
C LYS A 75 21.07 11.44 16.46
N PHE A 76 20.92 10.16 16.16
CA PHE A 76 21.80 9.44 15.23
C PHE A 76 21.87 10.12 13.86
N ILE A 77 20.74 10.56 13.30
CA ILE A 77 20.70 11.28 12.02
C ILE A 77 21.39 12.64 12.11
N ILE A 78 21.16 13.39 13.20
CA ILE A 78 21.77 14.71 13.42
C ILE A 78 23.28 14.62 13.59
N ASP A 79 23.77 13.54 14.19
CA ASP A 79 25.20 13.35 14.44
C ASP A 79 25.98 12.96 13.15
N ILE A 80 25.29 12.61 12.04
CA ILE A 80 25.92 12.35 10.74
C ILE A 80 26.49 13.67 10.19
N PRO A 81 27.73 13.67 9.67
CA PRO A 81 28.33 14.87 9.07
C PRO A 81 27.44 15.49 7.98
N GLU A 82 27.19 16.79 8.08
CA GLU A 82 26.50 17.54 7.04
C GLU A 82 27.51 17.91 5.93
N THR A 83 27.78 16.94 5.05
CA THR A 83 28.70 17.09 3.91
C THR A 83 28.15 16.43 2.65
N GLU A 84 28.52 16.98 1.50
CA GLU A 84 28.25 16.40 0.17
C GLU A 84 29.17 15.19 -0.13
N ASP A 85 30.22 15.02 0.67
CA ASP A 85 31.16 13.90 0.55
C ASP A 85 30.54 12.59 1.08
N LEU A 86 30.07 11.75 0.15
CA LEU A 86 29.47 10.45 0.46
C LEU A 86 30.46 9.50 1.15
N ASP A 87 31.76 9.56 0.83
CA ASP A 87 32.79 8.74 1.49
C ASP A 87 32.92 9.12 2.97
N ALA A 88 32.90 10.42 3.28
CA ALA A 88 32.94 10.90 4.66
C ALA A 88 31.72 10.41 5.47
N ASN A 89 30.52 10.48 4.88
CA ASN A 89 29.30 9.98 5.50
C ASN A 89 29.33 8.46 5.70
N TYR A 90 29.77 7.71 4.70
CA TYR A 90 29.90 6.26 4.80
C TYR A 90 30.90 5.84 5.87
N ASN A 91 32.07 6.48 5.89
CA ASN A 91 33.11 6.22 6.89
C ASN A 91 32.66 6.57 8.31
N TYR A 92 31.91 7.66 8.50
CA TYR A 92 31.30 7.98 9.78
C TYR A 92 30.34 6.88 10.26
N LEU A 93 29.44 6.44 9.37
CA LEU A 93 28.48 5.38 9.67
C LEU A 93 29.21 4.09 10.04
N GLU A 94 30.21 3.68 9.25
CA GLU A 94 30.98 2.47 9.48
C GLU A 94 31.68 2.47 10.84
N ASN A 95 32.31 3.59 11.20
CA ASN A 95 33.03 3.76 12.46
C ASN A 95 32.13 4.00 13.67
N THR A 96 30.82 4.17 13.50
CA THR A 96 29.88 4.30 14.61
C THR A 96 29.52 2.90 15.15
N PRO A 97 29.97 2.53 16.38
CA PRO A 97 29.67 1.24 16.96
C PRO A 97 28.21 1.21 17.44
N LEU A 98 27.50 0.14 17.10
CA LEU A 98 26.11 -0.10 17.52
C LEU A 98 25.97 -1.56 17.97
N ASP A 99 25.20 -1.79 19.02
CA ASP A 99 24.95 -3.15 19.53
C ASP A 99 23.82 -3.86 18.77
N PHE A 100 24.12 -5.05 18.25
CA PHE A 100 23.17 -5.87 17.47
C PHE A 100 21.92 -6.31 18.22
N LYS A 101 21.98 -6.44 19.55
CA LYS A 101 20.87 -6.95 20.36
C LYS A 101 19.99 -5.81 20.86
N THR A 102 20.58 -4.70 21.30
CA THR A 102 19.87 -3.61 21.95
C THR A 102 19.52 -2.45 21.00
N GLU A 103 20.27 -2.24 19.92
CA GLU A 103 20.14 -1.07 19.05
C GLU A 103 19.73 -1.44 17.61
N LYS A 104 18.83 -2.42 17.48
CA LYS A 104 18.42 -2.98 16.18
C LYS A 104 17.83 -1.94 15.21
N HIS A 105 17.06 -0.98 15.72
CA HIS A 105 16.47 0.09 14.92
C HIS A 105 17.51 1.10 14.44
N LEU A 106 18.56 1.39 15.24
CA LEU A 106 19.69 2.22 14.82
C LEU A 106 20.54 1.49 13.78
N LEU A 107 20.75 0.17 13.93
CA LEU A 107 21.44 -0.64 12.92
C LEU A 107 20.67 -0.70 11.61
N TRP A 108 19.36 -0.88 11.66
CA TRP A 108 18.50 -0.78 10.48
C TRP A 108 18.66 0.58 9.80
N LEU A 109 18.65 1.67 10.57
CA LEU A 109 18.82 3.03 10.04
C LEU A 109 20.20 3.22 9.42
N LYS A 110 21.28 2.81 10.09
CA LYS A 110 22.66 2.82 9.59
C LYS A 110 22.76 2.11 8.24
N HIS A 111 22.30 0.86 8.16
CA HIS A 111 22.35 0.09 6.92
C HIS A 111 21.47 0.68 5.81
N THR A 112 20.34 1.30 6.17
CA THR A 112 19.47 1.99 5.20
C THR A 112 20.20 3.15 4.54
N ILE A 113 20.90 3.98 5.33
CA ILE A 113 21.66 5.13 4.82
C ILE A 113 22.88 4.65 4.02
N GLN A 114 23.62 3.66 4.52
CA GLN A 114 24.75 3.07 3.77
C GLN A 114 24.31 2.47 2.42
N ASN A 115 23.16 1.80 2.38
CA ASN A 115 22.60 1.28 1.13
C ASN A 115 22.22 2.41 0.17
N ALA A 116 21.63 3.51 0.66
CA ALA A 116 21.34 4.69 -0.16
C ALA A 116 22.62 5.29 -0.76
N ILE A 117 23.70 5.42 0.03
CA ILE A 117 25.01 5.88 -0.46
C ILE A 117 25.52 4.95 -1.58
N TYR A 118 25.50 3.63 -1.33
CA TYR A 118 25.95 2.64 -2.32
C TYR A 118 25.17 2.73 -3.64
N LEU A 119 23.85 2.93 -3.60
CA LEU A 119 23.03 3.10 -4.80
C LEU A 119 23.41 4.34 -5.62
N LEU A 120 23.82 5.42 -4.96
CA LEU A 120 24.28 6.65 -5.61
C LEU A 120 25.67 6.46 -6.22
N GLU A 121 26.64 5.92 -5.47
CA GLU A 121 28.01 5.74 -5.95
C GLU A 121 28.13 4.75 -7.11
N GLN A 122 27.37 3.65 -7.06
CA GLN A 122 27.31 2.66 -8.14
C GLN A 122 26.52 3.15 -9.36
N LYS A 123 25.99 4.39 -9.33
CA LYS A 123 25.15 4.96 -10.38
C LYS A 123 23.97 4.06 -10.72
N TYR A 124 23.44 3.37 -9.71
CA TYR A 124 22.24 2.57 -9.83
C TYR A 124 21.00 3.46 -9.98
N LEU A 125 21.07 4.65 -9.38
CA LEU A 125 20.15 5.76 -9.59
C LEU A 125 20.72 6.73 -10.63
N PRO A 126 19.88 7.32 -11.52
CA PRO A 126 18.44 7.13 -11.62
C PRO A 126 18.04 5.77 -12.22
N ILE A 127 16.84 5.29 -11.88
CA ILE A 127 16.33 3.99 -12.35
C ILE A 127 16.11 4.01 -13.88
N THR A 128 16.89 3.20 -14.58
CA THR A 128 16.85 2.98 -16.04
C THR A 128 15.75 1.99 -16.44
N LYS A 129 15.51 1.86 -17.76
CA LYS A 129 14.51 0.91 -18.31
C LYS A 129 14.88 -0.57 -18.11
N ASN A 130 16.14 -0.87 -17.81
CA ASN A 130 16.67 -2.24 -17.77
C ASN A 130 16.42 -2.93 -16.42
N GLN A 131 16.27 -2.17 -15.33
CA GLN A 131 15.94 -2.71 -14.01
C GLN A 131 14.49 -3.25 -13.98
N GLN A 132 14.29 -4.43 -13.41
CA GLN A 132 12.98 -5.05 -13.20
C GLN A 132 12.33 -4.54 -11.91
N GLU A 133 11.02 -4.78 -11.74
CA GLU A 133 10.28 -4.44 -10.50
C GLU A 133 10.89 -5.09 -9.27
N GLU A 134 11.35 -6.34 -9.44
CA GLU A 134 12.04 -7.09 -8.41
C GLU A 134 13.34 -6.39 -8.00
N ASP A 135 14.10 -5.86 -8.96
CA ASP A 135 15.34 -5.12 -8.69
C ASP A 135 15.04 -3.82 -7.91
N ILE A 136 13.95 -3.13 -8.23
CA ILE A 136 13.50 -1.92 -7.53
C ILE A 136 13.15 -2.24 -6.07
N CYS A 137 12.37 -3.29 -5.83
CA CYS A 137 12.04 -3.73 -4.48
C CYS A 137 13.24 -4.23 -3.67
N THR A 138 14.16 -4.95 -4.31
CA THR A 138 15.27 -5.62 -3.62
C THR A 138 16.48 -4.72 -3.37
N HIS A 139 16.68 -3.67 -4.18
CA HIS A 139 17.83 -2.78 -4.05
C HIS A 139 17.43 -1.40 -3.50
N VAL A 140 16.44 -0.75 -4.11
CA VAL A 140 16.03 0.63 -3.74
C VAL A 140 15.21 0.62 -2.45
N TRP A 141 14.20 -0.23 -2.40
CA TRP A 141 13.27 -0.30 -1.28
C TRP A 141 13.56 -1.42 -0.29
N LYS A 142 14.78 -1.97 -0.33
CA LYS A 142 15.22 -3.07 0.52
C LYS A 142 14.94 -2.81 2.00
N PHE A 143 15.17 -1.58 2.43
CA PHE A 143 15.02 -1.17 3.82
C PHE A 143 13.60 -1.38 4.37
N PHE A 144 12.55 -1.34 3.52
CA PHE A 144 11.19 -1.66 3.95
C PHE A 144 11.09 -3.11 4.41
N MET A 145 11.75 -4.04 3.70
CA MET A 145 11.76 -5.46 4.07
C MET A 145 12.60 -5.68 5.32
N ASP A 146 13.77 -5.05 5.38
CA ASP A 146 14.72 -5.19 6.49
C ASP A 146 14.15 -4.65 7.82
N ALA A 147 13.23 -3.68 7.77
CA ALA A 147 12.52 -3.19 8.95
C ALA A 147 11.73 -4.29 9.69
N PHE A 148 11.35 -5.36 8.99
CA PHE A 148 10.60 -6.49 9.55
C PHE A 148 11.49 -7.65 9.97
N SER A 149 12.79 -7.64 9.68
CA SER A 149 13.71 -8.76 10.00
C SER A 149 13.83 -9.04 11.49
N SER A 150 13.65 -8.03 12.34
CA SER A 150 13.64 -8.15 13.80
C SER A 150 12.27 -7.93 14.45
N SER A 151 11.22 -7.84 13.64
CA SER A 151 9.86 -7.59 14.11
C SER A 151 9.11 -8.89 14.41
N LYS A 152 8.02 -8.79 15.18
CA LYS A 152 7.03 -9.87 15.29
C LYS A 152 6.23 -10.05 13.99
N LEU A 153 6.18 -9.00 13.17
CA LEU A 153 5.62 -9.04 11.82
C LEU A 153 6.70 -9.50 10.85
N ALA A 154 6.32 -10.37 9.91
CA ALA A 154 7.19 -10.88 8.87
C ALA A 154 6.75 -10.34 7.51
N ALA A 155 7.69 -9.71 6.80
CA ALA A 155 7.53 -9.36 5.40
C ALA A 155 7.84 -10.59 4.52
N LYS A 156 6.89 -10.99 3.69
CA LYS A 156 7.00 -12.16 2.81
C LYS A 156 6.80 -11.73 1.37
N GLN A 157 7.86 -11.84 0.57
CA GLN A 157 7.76 -11.70 -0.88
C GLN A 157 7.02 -12.90 -1.45
N GLN A 158 5.99 -12.64 -2.24
CA GLN A 158 5.27 -13.70 -2.93
C GLN A 158 6.05 -14.06 -4.19
N LYS A 159 6.44 -15.33 -4.33
CA LYS A 159 7.08 -15.80 -5.56
C LYS A 159 6.07 -15.66 -6.71
N LYS A 160 6.50 -15.04 -7.81
CA LYS A 160 5.69 -14.94 -9.04
C LYS A 160 5.19 -16.33 -9.42
N VAL A 161 3.87 -16.51 -9.30
CA VAL A 161 3.21 -17.75 -9.70
C VAL A 161 3.43 -17.97 -11.19
N SER A 162 3.93 -19.15 -11.56
CA SER A 162 4.26 -19.46 -12.95
C SER A 162 3.06 -19.22 -13.88
N SER A 163 3.34 -18.81 -15.12
CA SER A 163 2.32 -18.61 -16.16
C SER A 163 1.43 -19.85 -16.33
N ALA A 164 2.01 -21.05 -16.17
CA ALA A 164 1.30 -22.32 -16.19
C ALA A 164 0.30 -22.47 -15.03
N LEU A 165 0.66 -22.07 -13.80
CA LEU A 165 -0.24 -22.14 -12.65
C LEU A 165 -1.34 -21.07 -12.74
N ARG A 166 -1.05 -19.88 -13.27
CA ARG A 166 -2.06 -18.86 -13.59
C ARG A 166 -3.10 -19.41 -14.58
N ALA A 167 -2.65 -20.02 -15.68
CA ALA A 167 -3.53 -20.65 -16.66
C ALA A 167 -4.36 -21.80 -16.07
N ALA A 168 -3.78 -22.59 -15.16
CA ALA A 168 -4.48 -23.69 -14.48
C ALA A 168 -5.57 -23.19 -13.50
N ILE A 169 -5.31 -22.12 -12.76
CA ILE A 169 -6.30 -21.48 -11.86
C ILE A 169 -7.45 -20.89 -12.68
N SER A 170 -7.15 -20.20 -13.78
CA SER A 170 -8.17 -19.65 -14.68
C SER A 170 -9.03 -20.74 -15.34
N LYS A 171 -8.45 -21.89 -15.71
CA LYS A 171 -9.19 -23.04 -16.28
C LYS A 171 -10.25 -23.62 -15.33
N LYS A 172 -10.09 -23.50 -14.01
CA LYS A 172 -11.04 -24.01 -13.02
C LYS A 172 -12.22 -23.06 -12.75
N ARG A 173 -12.17 -21.81 -13.23
CA ARG A 173 -13.27 -20.83 -13.09
C ARG A 173 -14.20 -20.88 -14.31
N LYS A 174 -15.04 -21.92 -14.37
CA LYS A 174 -16.20 -21.96 -15.25
C LYS A 174 -17.44 -21.60 -14.42
N ILE A 175 -18.21 -20.60 -14.84
CA ILE A 175 -19.58 -20.47 -14.36
C ILE A 175 -20.35 -21.59 -15.08
N ALA A 176 -21.09 -22.41 -14.35
CA ALA A 176 -21.75 -23.62 -14.86
C ALA A 176 -22.71 -23.41 -16.06
N ILE A 177 -22.99 -22.15 -16.42
CA ILE A 177 -23.90 -21.74 -17.50
C ILE A 177 -23.14 -21.31 -18.78
N MET A 178 -21.84 -21.00 -18.70
CA MET A 178 -21.04 -20.58 -19.86
C MET A 178 -20.02 -21.66 -20.23
N ASN A 179 -20.15 -22.22 -21.44
CA ASN A 179 -19.22 -23.21 -21.98
C ASN A 179 -17.86 -22.61 -22.36
N ASP A 180 -17.82 -21.29 -22.58
CA ASP A 180 -16.60 -20.57 -22.90
C ASP A 180 -15.86 -20.13 -21.62
N PRO A 181 -14.53 -20.29 -21.56
CA PRO A 181 -13.74 -19.73 -20.46
C PRO A 181 -13.92 -18.21 -20.43
N ILE A 182 -14.15 -17.67 -19.23
CA ILE A 182 -14.25 -16.22 -19.01
C ILE A 182 -12.98 -15.57 -19.56
N GLN A 183 -13.11 -14.80 -20.66
CA GLN A 183 -11.98 -14.13 -21.32
C GLN A 183 -11.39 -13.00 -20.48
N ARG A 184 -12.11 -12.51 -19.46
CA ARG A 184 -11.56 -11.54 -18.52
C ARG A 184 -10.50 -12.23 -17.66
N GLN A 185 -9.23 -12.01 -17.98
CA GLN A 185 -8.15 -12.19 -17.02
C GLN A 185 -8.44 -11.28 -15.84
N GLN A 186 -9.08 -11.82 -14.79
CA GLN A 186 -8.82 -11.28 -13.46
C GLN A 186 -7.32 -11.45 -13.26
N HIS A 187 -6.60 -10.32 -13.15
CA HIS A 187 -5.24 -10.34 -12.67
C HIS A 187 -5.23 -11.21 -11.41
N ALA A 188 -4.31 -12.18 -11.34
CA ALA A 188 -4.15 -12.91 -10.11
C ALA A 188 -3.84 -11.86 -9.02
N LEU A 189 -4.80 -11.67 -8.10
CA LEU A 189 -4.70 -10.77 -6.95
C LEU A 189 -3.69 -11.36 -5.98
N ILE A 190 -2.43 -11.21 -6.35
CA ILE A 190 -1.29 -11.67 -5.59
C ILE A 190 -0.47 -10.41 -5.33
N PRO A 191 -0.33 -10.02 -4.05
CA PRO A 191 0.52 -8.91 -3.69
C PRO A 191 1.98 -9.27 -3.93
N ASP A 192 2.83 -8.29 -4.26
CA ASP A 192 4.27 -8.54 -4.39
C ASP A 192 4.89 -8.90 -3.04
N THR A 193 4.48 -8.19 -2.00
CA THR A 193 4.85 -8.49 -0.61
C THR A 193 3.67 -8.35 0.33
N THR A 194 3.57 -9.28 1.27
CA THR A 194 2.63 -9.23 2.39
C THR A 194 3.36 -9.06 3.71
N ILE A 195 2.89 -8.15 4.56
CA ILE A 195 3.30 -8.08 5.96
C ILE A 195 2.31 -8.86 6.80
N SER A 196 2.79 -9.89 7.50
CA SER A 196 1.95 -10.84 8.22
C SER A 196 2.40 -11.05 9.65
N TYR A 197 1.46 -11.29 10.57
CA TYR A 197 1.78 -11.81 11.90
C TYR A 197 1.67 -13.34 11.86
N GLY A 198 2.76 -14.02 12.19
CA GLY A 198 2.83 -15.48 12.06
C GLY A 198 2.72 -15.98 10.61
N CYS A 199 2.06 -17.13 10.41
CA CYS A 199 1.95 -17.78 9.10
C CYS A 199 0.65 -17.51 8.35
N SER A 200 -0.37 -16.91 8.99
CA SER A 200 -1.75 -16.95 8.47
C SER A 200 -2.37 -15.59 8.16
N GLN A 201 -2.09 -14.54 8.95
CA GLN A 201 -2.84 -13.27 8.86
C GLN A 201 -1.97 -12.14 8.29
N ALA A 202 -2.39 -11.58 7.15
CA ALA A 202 -1.81 -10.37 6.58
C ALA A 202 -2.45 -9.12 7.22
N TYR A 203 -1.68 -8.04 7.31
CA TYR A 203 -2.10 -6.73 7.84
C TYR A 203 -1.71 -5.56 6.95
N ALA A 204 -0.70 -5.75 6.09
CA ALA A 204 -0.31 -4.75 5.12
C ALA A 204 0.25 -5.39 3.85
N ILE A 205 0.28 -4.61 2.77
CA ILE A 205 0.84 -5.02 1.48
C ILE A 205 1.79 -3.97 0.92
N ILE A 206 2.71 -4.44 0.10
CA ILE A 206 3.60 -3.61 -0.69
C ILE A 206 3.47 -4.07 -2.15
N GLU A 207 3.26 -3.12 -3.04
CA GLU A 207 3.09 -3.34 -4.48
C GLU A 207 4.17 -2.58 -5.25
N ALA A 208 4.86 -3.24 -6.18
CA ALA A 208 5.96 -2.66 -6.92
C ALA A 208 5.55 -2.34 -8.36
N VAL A 209 5.78 -1.11 -8.81
CA VAL A 209 5.39 -0.64 -10.14
C VAL A 209 6.64 -0.21 -10.93
N LYS A 210 6.84 -0.81 -12.11
CA LYS A 210 7.99 -0.51 -13.00
C LYS A 210 7.90 0.83 -13.72
N ALA A 211 6.69 1.21 -14.14
CA ALA A 211 6.51 2.03 -15.33
C ALA A 211 6.15 3.50 -15.03
N HIS A 212 6.73 4.41 -15.82
CA HIS A 212 6.33 5.82 -15.92
C HIS A 212 5.02 6.02 -16.70
N ASN A 213 4.41 4.94 -17.20
CA ASN A 213 3.09 5.02 -17.80
C ASN A 213 2.10 5.16 -16.66
N ASN A 214 1.53 6.37 -16.52
CA ASN A 214 0.48 6.70 -15.56
C ASN A 214 -0.56 5.58 -15.43
N THR A 215 -0.92 4.90 -16.53
CA THR A 215 -1.88 3.79 -16.52
C THR A 215 -1.48 2.60 -15.65
N LYS A 216 -0.20 2.19 -15.59
CA LYS A 216 0.20 1.04 -14.77
C LYS A 216 0.25 1.40 -13.28
N GLN A 217 0.78 2.57 -12.95
CA GLN A 217 0.75 3.10 -11.58
C GLN A 217 -0.67 3.34 -11.08
N LEU A 218 -1.56 3.85 -11.95
CA LEU A 218 -2.99 4.00 -11.66
C LEU A 218 -3.66 2.64 -11.44
N VAL A 219 -3.39 1.65 -12.30
CA VAL A 219 -4.00 0.32 -12.19
C VAL A 219 -3.46 -0.47 -11.00
N GLU A 220 -2.16 -0.43 -10.72
CA GLU A 220 -1.57 -1.20 -9.61
C GLU A 220 -1.75 -0.47 -8.27
N GLY A 221 -1.44 0.82 -8.21
CA GLY A 221 -1.53 1.63 -6.99
C GLY A 221 -2.95 2.00 -6.58
N PHE A 222 -3.83 2.33 -7.53
CA PHE A 222 -5.16 2.88 -7.23
C PHE A 222 -6.31 1.94 -7.60
N LYS A 223 -6.02 0.70 -8.03
CA LYS A 223 -7.05 -0.33 -8.26
C LYS A 223 -6.69 -1.66 -7.62
N LYS A 224 -5.58 -2.28 -8.03
CA LYS A 224 -5.14 -3.58 -7.49
C LYS A 224 -4.85 -3.49 -5.99
N CYS A 225 -4.12 -2.47 -5.55
CA CYS A 225 -3.76 -2.28 -4.14
C CYS A 225 -5.00 -2.10 -3.25
N PRO A 226 -5.97 -1.19 -3.53
CA PRO A 226 -7.23 -1.12 -2.79
C PRO A 226 -8.02 -2.43 -2.72
N GLU A 227 -8.10 -3.17 -3.82
CA GLU A 227 -8.78 -4.47 -3.87
C GLU A 227 -8.10 -5.51 -2.97
N LEU A 228 -6.77 -5.58 -3.01
CA LEU A 228 -5.99 -6.45 -2.12
C LEU A 228 -6.16 -6.06 -0.64
N MET A 229 -6.14 -4.76 -0.33
CA MET A 229 -6.36 -4.26 1.03
C MET A 229 -7.75 -4.61 1.54
N MET A 230 -8.77 -4.55 0.67
CA MET A 230 -10.14 -4.96 1.00
C MET A 230 -10.25 -6.45 1.30
N HIS A 231 -9.55 -7.31 0.55
CA HIS A 231 -9.50 -8.74 0.86
C HIS A 231 -8.87 -9.01 2.23
N ILE A 232 -7.76 -8.34 2.55
CA ILE A 232 -7.10 -8.46 3.85
C ILE A 232 -8.00 -7.93 4.96
N PHE A 233 -8.66 -6.80 4.74
CA PHE A 233 -9.62 -6.23 5.69
C PHE A 233 -10.69 -7.26 6.04
N ASN A 234 -11.31 -7.90 5.05
CA ASN A 234 -12.36 -8.88 5.30
C ASN A 234 -11.83 -10.09 6.08
N GLN A 235 -10.61 -10.57 5.79
CA GLN A 235 -9.99 -11.66 6.57
C GLN A 235 -9.78 -11.28 8.05
N VAL A 236 -9.29 -10.07 8.31
CA VAL A 236 -9.11 -9.56 9.68
C VAL A 236 -10.47 -9.40 10.37
N PHE A 237 -11.46 -8.86 9.67
CA PHE A 237 -12.82 -8.65 10.16
C PHE A 237 -13.53 -9.96 10.48
N ASP A 238 -13.43 -10.98 9.61
CA ASP A 238 -14.01 -12.31 9.84
C ASP A 238 -13.43 -12.95 11.12
N SER A 239 -12.15 -12.67 11.41
CA SER A 239 -11.48 -13.15 12.61
C SER A 239 -11.77 -12.31 13.85
N HIS A 240 -12.06 -11.01 13.70
CA HIS A 240 -12.25 -10.05 14.78
C HIS A 240 -13.41 -9.08 14.49
N PRO A 241 -14.66 -9.57 14.41
CA PRO A 241 -15.79 -8.76 13.96
C PRO A 241 -16.13 -7.60 14.91
N SER A 242 -15.83 -7.73 16.21
CA SER A 242 -16.02 -6.67 17.20
C SER A 242 -15.10 -5.46 16.98
N GLU A 243 -13.99 -5.64 16.27
CA GLU A 243 -12.98 -4.61 16.05
C GLU A 243 -13.15 -3.86 14.73
N GLN A 244 -14.26 -4.05 14.01
CA GLN A 244 -14.49 -3.51 12.66
C GLN A 244 -13.96 -2.07 12.50
N ARG A 245 -14.36 -1.18 13.42
CA ARG A 245 -14.05 0.26 13.41
C ARG A 245 -12.58 0.59 13.71
N ASN A 246 -11.86 -0.35 14.29
CA ASN A 246 -10.44 -0.22 14.66
C ASN A 246 -9.52 -0.87 13.64
N ILE A 247 -10.05 -1.68 12.70
CA ILE A 247 -9.23 -2.33 11.67
C ILE A 247 -8.75 -1.29 10.66
N LYS A 248 -7.44 -1.20 10.53
CA LYS A 248 -6.73 -0.40 9.53
C LYS A 248 -5.81 -1.33 8.74
N ILE A 249 -5.95 -1.33 7.43
CA ILE A 249 -5.05 -2.05 6.52
C ILE A 249 -4.18 -1.04 5.80
N HIS A 250 -2.87 -1.30 5.75
CA HIS A 250 -1.91 -0.41 5.13
C HIS A 250 -1.40 -0.97 3.80
N GLY A 251 -1.16 -0.08 2.85
CA GLY A 251 -0.53 -0.39 1.57
C GLY A 251 0.61 0.60 1.31
N CYS A 252 1.70 0.17 0.67
CA CYS A 252 2.57 1.12 -0.05
C CYS A 252 2.83 0.61 -1.47
N PRO A 253 2.26 1.26 -2.49
CA PRO A 253 2.79 1.24 -3.85
C PRO A 253 4.16 1.91 -3.91
N LEU A 254 5.16 1.14 -4.34
CA LEU A 254 6.51 1.55 -4.66
C LEU A 254 6.62 1.71 -6.17
N SER A 255 6.72 2.95 -6.65
CA SER A 255 6.90 3.25 -8.08
C SER A 255 8.25 3.92 -8.29
N ARG A 256 9.23 3.16 -8.78
CA ARG A 256 10.63 3.61 -8.95
C ARG A 256 11.21 4.16 -7.66
N ILE A 257 11.32 5.49 -7.56
CA ILE A 257 11.84 6.24 -6.41
C ILE A 257 10.71 6.80 -5.54
N THR A 258 9.45 6.57 -5.88
CA THR A 258 8.31 7.08 -5.11
C THR A 258 7.69 5.97 -4.26
N CYS A 259 7.38 6.25 -2.99
CA CYS A 259 6.44 5.44 -2.17
C CYS A 259 5.25 6.32 -1.85
N THR A 260 4.05 5.81 -2.06
CA THR A 260 2.81 6.46 -1.60
C THR A 260 2.19 5.58 -0.53
N PRO A 261 2.24 5.97 0.75
CA PRO A 261 1.51 5.26 1.79
C PRO A 261 0.00 5.33 1.52
N LEU A 262 -0.69 4.23 1.72
CA LEU A 262 -2.13 4.10 1.58
C LEU A 262 -2.70 3.51 2.87
N MET A 263 -3.91 3.93 3.21
CA MET A 263 -4.65 3.37 4.34
C MET A 263 -6.09 3.07 3.93
N LEU A 264 -6.52 1.85 4.21
CA LEU A 264 -7.91 1.44 4.11
C LEU A 264 -8.44 1.27 5.53
N LEU A 265 -9.55 1.95 5.82
CA LEU A 265 -10.28 1.83 7.07
C LEU A 265 -11.74 1.47 6.79
N SER A 266 -12.40 0.82 7.75
CA SER A 266 -13.84 0.63 7.66
C SER A 266 -14.58 1.94 7.86
N SER A 267 -15.67 2.17 7.13
CA SER A 267 -16.66 3.15 7.57
C SER A 267 -17.29 2.71 8.91
N PRO A 268 -17.64 3.64 9.81
CA PRO A 268 -18.41 3.32 11.01
C PRO A 268 -19.82 2.78 10.75
N PHE A 269 -20.30 2.88 9.50
CA PHE A 269 -21.62 2.43 9.05
C PHE A 269 -21.52 1.61 7.76
N GLY A 270 -22.19 0.47 7.75
CA GLY A 270 -22.42 -0.35 6.56
C GLY A 270 -21.21 -1.04 5.97
N TYR A 271 -21.27 -1.21 4.64
CA TYR A 271 -20.34 -2.05 3.90
C TYR A 271 -19.21 -1.27 3.25
N VAL A 272 -19.24 0.07 3.33
CA VAL A 272 -18.28 0.97 2.72
C VAL A 272 -16.98 0.98 3.53
N LYS A 273 -15.84 0.95 2.82
CA LYS A 273 -14.51 1.15 3.37
C LYS A 273 -13.99 2.47 2.83
N LEU A 274 -13.44 3.30 3.69
CA LEU A 274 -12.85 4.58 3.35
C LEU A 274 -11.37 4.36 3.05
N PHE A 275 -10.89 5.02 2.02
CA PHE A 275 -9.52 4.89 1.54
C PHE A 275 -8.87 6.26 1.49
N SER A 276 -7.68 6.36 2.05
CA SER A 276 -6.94 7.62 2.14
C SER A 276 -5.49 7.47 1.69
N HIS A 277 -4.96 8.56 1.16
CA HIS A 277 -3.60 8.67 0.68
C HIS A 277 -2.71 9.40 1.68
N GLY A 278 -1.51 8.86 1.87
CA GLY A 278 -0.42 9.56 2.53
C GLY A 278 0.31 10.48 1.57
N LYS A 279 1.13 11.37 2.12
CA LYS A 279 2.07 12.17 1.33
C LYS A 279 3.01 11.25 0.58
N GLN A 280 3.14 11.46 -0.74
CA GLN A 280 4.13 10.76 -1.54
C GLN A 280 5.54 11.09 -1.05
N LEU A 281 6.34 10.05 -0.83
CA LEU A 281 7.73 10.13 -0.42
C LEU A 281 8.61 9.82 -1.63
N MET A 282 9.70 10.56 -1.75
CA MET A 282 10.70 10.40 -2.80
C MET A 282 11.98 9.84 -2.17
N HIS A 283 12.52 8.78 -2.76
CA HIS A 283 13.89 8.34 -2.52
C HIS A 283 14.82 9.42 -3.10
N PRO A 284 15.91 9.79 -2.39
CA PRO A 284 16.88 10.75 -2.93
C PRO A 284 17.45 10.24 -4.26
N GLU A 285 17.52 11.13 -5.24
CA GLU A 285 18.28 10.97 -6.49
C GLU A 285 19.30 12.12 -6.54
N ALA A 286 20.47 11.85 -7.13
CA ALA A 286 21.52 12.85 -7.36
C ALA A 286 21.09 13.94 -8.35
#